data_AF-A0A6H5KGW5-F1
#
_entry.id   AF-A0A6H5KGW5-F1
#
_cell.length_a   1.000
_cell.length_b   1.000
_cell.length_c   1.000
_cell.angle_alpha   90.00
_cell.angle_beta   90.00
_cell.angle_gamma   90.00
#
_symmetry.space_group_name_H-M   'P 1'
#
loop_
_entity.id
_entity.type
_entity.pdbx_description
1 polymer ?
#
loop_
_entity_poly.entity_id
_entity_poly.type
_entity_poly.pdbx_seq_one_letter_code
_entity_poly.pdbx_strand_id
1 'polypeptide(L)'
;MTSAIQGNEVYGGAETSAGIFLHRSSDDAIVKGNYVHDNGDAGLAMLESFNTDVSDNTFENNKYGVRFSVGCADNVFSNNTISNNAE
;
A
#
# COMPACT_ATOMS: atom_id res chain seq x y z
N MET A 1 1.78 -19.49 1.00
CA MET A 1 2.97 -18.79 1.52
C MET A 1 2.56 -17.35 1.68
N THR A 2 2.68 -16.79 2.89
CA THR A 2 2.33 -15.39 3.15
C THR A 2 3.41 -14.48 2.57
N SER A 3 3.04 -13.59 1.66
CA SER A 3 3.93 -12.55 1.16
C SER A 3 4.08 -11.46 2.23
N ALA A 4 5.30 -11.08 2.56
CA ALA A 4 5.57 -10.06 3.57
C ALA A 4 6.44 -8.94 2.99
N ILE A 5 5.95 -7.72 3.09
CA ILE A 5 6.63 -6.49 2.68
C ILE A 5 6.77 -5.63 3.94
N GLN A 6 7.96 -5.63 4.54
CA GLN A 6 8.15 -5.05 5.87
C GLN A 6 9.43 -4.23 5.98
N GLY A 7 9.35 -3.10 6.69
CA GLY A 7 10.53 -2.29 7.05
C GLY A 7 11.26 -1.67 5.87
N ASN A 8 10.55 -1.39 4.76
CA ASN A 8 11.14 -0.82 3.55
C ASN A 8 10.89 0.68 3.47
N GLU A 9 11.78 1.37 2.76
CA GLU A 9 11.57 2.72 2.23
C GLU A 9 11.31 2.60 0.72
N VAL A 10 10.16 3.09 0.24
CA VAL A 10 9.70 2.90 -1.16
C VAL A 10 9.33 4.24 -1.77
N TYR A 11 10.11 4.68 -2.76
CA TYR A 11 9.98 6.03 -3.31
C TYR A 11 10.47 6.20 -4.74
N GLY A 12 10.12 7.34 -5.35
CA GLY A 12 10.61 7.75 -6.67
C GLY A 12 9.97 7.00 -7.83
N GLY A 13 8.79 6.39 -7.61
CA GLY A 13 7.99 5.81 -8.67
C GLY A 13 7.59 6.85 -9.71
N ALA A 14 7.65 6.49 -11.00
CA ALA A 14 7.19 7.35 -12.09
C ALA A 14 5.70 7.70 -11.97
N GLU A 15 5.21 8.62 -12.81
CA GLU A 15 3.85 9.21 -12.75
C GLU A 15 2.70 8.20 -12.58
N THR A 16 2.84 6.97 -13.07
CA THR A 16 1.81 5.93 -12.98
C THR A 16 2.18 4.75 -12.10
N SER A 17 3.28 4.84 -11.36
CA SER A 17 3.81 3.75 -10.55
C SER A 17 3.29 3.85 -9.12
N ALA A 18 2.61 2.78 -8.69
CA ALA A 18 2.34 2.58 -7.28
C ALA A 18 3.64 2.19 -6.55
N GLY A 19 3.79 2.61 -5.29
CA GLY A 19 4.92 2.21 -4.47
C GLY A 19 4.87 0.71 -4.17
N ILE A 20 3.78 0.27 -3.51
CA ILE A 20 3.48 -1.14 -3.25
C ILE A 20 2.19 -1.49 -3.99
N PHE A 21 2.18 -2.62 -4.71
CA PHE A 21 0.97 -3.12 -5.37
C PHE A 21 0.69 -4.57 -4.98
N LEU A 22 -0.37 -4.78 -4.19
CA LEU A 22 -0.97 -6.09 -3.98
C LEU A 22 -1.93 -6.38 -5.14
N HIS A 23 -1.46 -7.19 -6.09
CA HIS A 23 -2.12 -7.42 -7.36
C HIS A 23 -2.58 -8.87 -7.48
N ARG A 24 -3.91 -9.06 -7.46
CA ARG A 24 -4.64 -10.32 -7.69
C ARG A 24 -4.18 -11.50 -6.85
N SER A 25 -5.04 -11.95 -5.94
CA SER A 25 -4.76 -13.08 -5.05
C SER A 25 -3.48 -12.90 -4.24
N SER A 26 -3.12 -11.64 -3.93
CA SER A 26 -2.08 -11.32 -2.95
C SER A 26 -2.67 -11.42 -1.55
N ASP A 27 -3.28 -12.56 -1.26
CA ASP A 27 -4.08 -12.81 -0.07
C ASP A 27 -3.19 -13.12 1.13
N ASP A 28 -3.71 -12.84 2.32
CA ASP A 28 -3.01 -13.06 3.60
C ASP A 28 -1.63 -12.35 3.63
N ALA A 29 -1.48 -11.27 2.85
CA ALA A 29 -0.24 -10.50 2.78
C ALA A 29 -0.06 -9.62 4.02
N ILE A 30 1.20 -9.40 4.39
CA ILE A 30 1.57 -8.48 5.47
C ILE A 30 2.33 -7.30 4.85
N VAL A 31 1.78 -6.10 4.98
CA VAL A 31 2.42 -4.83 4.60
C VAL A 31 2.62 -4.02 5.87
N LYS A 32 3.82 -4.07 6.44
CA LYS A 32 4.05 -3.55 7.80
C LYS A 32 5.28 -2.68 7.96
N GLY A 33 5.14 -1.54 8.64
CA GLY A 33 6.30 -0.73 9.02
C GLY A 33 7.07 -0.15 7.83
N ASN A 34 6.40 0.06 6.69
CA ASN A 34 7.03 0.65 5.50
C ASN A 34 6.84 2.16 5.50
N TYR A 35 7.83 2.86 4.97
CA TYR A 35 7.76 4.28 4.65
C TYR A 35 7.66 4.44 3.13
N VAL A 36 6.50 4.86 2.64
CA VAL A 36 6.18 4.89 1.22
C VAL A 36 5.86 6.32 0.80
N HIS A 37 6.74 6.91 -0.01
CA HIS A 37 6.65 8.33 -0.29
C HIS A 37 7.09 8.73 -1.70
N ASP A 38 6.66 9.90 -2.15
CA ASP A 38 7.07 10.50 -3.43
C ASP A 38 6.89 9.56 -4.64
N ASN A 39 5.79 8.80 -4.68
CA ASN A 39 5.42 7.97 -5.83
C ASN A 39 4.32 8.65 -6.66
N GLY A 40 4.42 8.50 -7.99
CA GLY A 40 3.52 9.16 -8.93
C GLY A 40 2.06 8.67 -8.89
N ASP A 41 1.79 7.45 -8.44
CA ASP A 41 0.43 6.94 -8.19
C ASP A 41 0.18 6.67 -6.69
N ALA A 42 -0.38 5.52 -6.32
CA ALA A 42 -0.70 5.21 -4.94
C ALA A 42 0.54 4.78 -4.16
N GLY A 43 0.66 5.18 -2.90
CA GLY A 43 1.63 4.59 -1.99
C GLY A 43 1.40 3.08 -1.86
N LEU A 44 0.17 2.68 -1.52
CA LEU A 44 -0.30 1.30 -1.63
C LEU A 44 -1.50 1.19 -2.57
N ALA A 45 -1.36 0.39 -3.62
CA ALA A 45 -2.47 -0.04 -4.47
C ALA A 45 -2.88 -1.49 -4.13
N MET A 46 -4.19 -1.75 -4.16
CA MET A 46 -4.75 -3.09 -3.99
C MET A 46 -5.76 -3.42 -5.09
N LEU A 47 -5.72 -4.64 -5.61
CA LEU A 47 -6.68 -5.20 -6.57
C LEU A 47 -6.91 -6.68 -6.26
N GLU A 48 -8.19 -7.08 -6.14
CA GLU A 48 -8.61 -8.48 -5.96
C GLU A 48 -7.76 -9.24 -4.92
N SER A 49 -7.61 -8.67 -3.72
CA SER A 49 -6.80 -9.24 -2.64
C SER A 49 -7.52 -9.17 -1.28
N PHE A 50 -7.34 -10.21 -0.47
CA PHE A 50 -8.13 -10.46 0.73
C PHE A 50 -7.28 -10.71 1.97
N ASN A 51 -7.85 -10.50 3.17
CA ASN A 51 -7.24 -10.84 4.46
C ASN A 51 -5.85 -10.23 4.69
N THR A 52 -5.56 -9.08 4.11
CA THR A 52 -4.24 -8.44 4.27
C THR A 52 -4.18 -7.63 5.56
N ASP A 53 -3.03 -7.69 6.24
CA ASP A 53 -2.69 -6.83 7.36
C ASP A 53 -1.79 -5.70 6.86
N VAL A 54 -2.33 -4.49 6.83
CA VAL A 54 -1.61 -3.26 6.51
C VAL A 54 -1.47 -2.44 7.79
N SER A 55 -0.33 -2.53 8.45
CA SER A 55 -0.12 -1.92 9.77
C SER A 55 1.16 -1.13 9.94
N ASP A 56 1.11 -0.09 10.76
CA ASP A 56 2.28 0.71 11.16
C ASP A 56 3.06 1.32 9.98
N ASN A 57 2.42 1.55 8.82
CA ASN A 57 3.07 2.17 7.65
C ASN A 57 2.87 3.69 7.63
N THR A 58 3.78 4.41 6.99
CA THR A 58 3.63 5.82 6.66
C THR A 58 3.53 5.97 5.14
N PHE A 59 2.41 6.52 4.66
CA PHE A 59 2.16 6.83 3.25
C PHE A 59 2.04 8.36 3.07
N GLU A 60 3.05 9.00 2.45
CA GLU A 60 3.06 10.45 2.28
C GLU A 60 3.58 10.93 0.92
N ASN A 61 3.17 12.12 0.49
CA ASN A 61 3.63 12.73 -0.77
C ASN A 61 3.45 11.83 -2.01
N ASN A 62 2.51 10.87 -1.96
CA ASN A 62 2.09 10.10 -3.13
C ASN A 62 0.89 10.80 -3.78
N LYS A 63 0.49 10.39 -5.00
CA LYS A 63 -0.78 10.87 -5.55
C LYS A 63 -1.95 10.43 -4.68
N TYR A 64 -2.06 9.13 -4.41
CA TYR A 64 -2.98 8.58 -3.43
C TYR A 64 -2.19 7.96 -2.29
N GLY A 65 -2.63 8.11 -1.03
CA GLY A 65 -2.00 7.38 0.07
C GLY A 65 -2.19 5.86 -0.07
N VAL A 66 -3.45 5.44 -0.08
CA VAL A 66 -3.88 4.05 -0.27
C VAL A 66 -5.05 4.02 -1.25
N ARG A 67 -5.01 3.12 -2.24
CA ARG A 67 -6.05 2.96 -3.25
C ARG A 67 -6.52 1.51 -3.37
N PHE A 68 -7.81 1.29 -3.16
CA PHE A 68 -8.46 0.00 -3.41
C PHE A 68 -9.10 -0.02 -4.79
N SER A 69 -8.97 -1.16 -5.46
CA SER A 69 -9.68 -1.48 -6.69
C SER A 69 -10.70 -2.59 -6.42
N VAL A 70 -11.41 -3.01 -7.47
CA VAL A 70 -12.45 -4.05 -7.38
C VAL A 70 -11.95 -5.33 -6.69
N GLY A 71 -12.83 -5.98 -5.94
CA GLY A 71 -12.60 -7.30 -5.37
C GLY A 71 -11.68 -7.33 -4.14
N CYS A 72 -11.46 -6.21 -3.45
CA CYS A 72 -10.76 -6.24 -2.15
C CYS A 72 -11.77 -6.48 -1.01
N ALA A 73 -11.49 -7.40 -0.09
CA ALA A 73 -12.33 -7.61 1.09
C ALA A 73 -11.52 -8.09 2.32
N ASP A 74 -12.09 -7.91 3.51
CA ASP A 74 -11.55 -8.42 4.78
C ASP A 74 -10.11 -7.98 5.11
N ASN A 75 -9.70 -6.81 4.59
CA ASN A 75 -8.39 -6.25 4.84
C ASN A 75 -8.41 -5.37 6.10
N VAL A 76 -7.35 -5.44 6.89
CA VAL A 76 -7.21 -4.67 8.15
C VAL A 76 -6.17 -3.59 7.97
N PHE A 77 -6.56 -2.34 8.23
CA PHE A 77 -5.68 -1.18 8.23
C PHE A 77 -5.60 -0.62 9.64
N SER A 78 -4.43 -0.65 10.26
CA SER A 78 -4.25 -0.20 11.65
C SER A 78 -2.96 0.59 11.83
N ASN A 79 -3.00 1.65 12.65
CA ASN A 79 -1.84 2.48 13.00
C ASN A 79 -1.04 3.04 11.82
N ASN A 80 -1.65 3.17 10.64
CA ASN A 80 -0.98 3.80 9.50
C ASN A 80 -1.08 5.32 9.60
N THR A 81 0.00 6.00 9.23
CA THR A 81 -0.03 7.45 8.99
C THR A 81 -0.21 7.68 7.49
N ILE A 82 -1.32 8.33 7.11
CA ILE A 82 -1.61 8.69 5.72
C ILE A 82 -1.77 10.21 5.66
N SER A 83 -0.78 10.91 5.12
CA SER A 83 -0.72 12.38 5.18
C SER A 83 -0.06 12.98 3.95
N ASN A 84 -0.40 14.22 3.58
CA ASN A 84 0.24 14.97 2.49
C ASN A 84 0.23 14.26 1.12
N ASN A 85 -0.74 13.37 0.87
CA ASN A 85 -0.97 12.82 -0.46
C ASN A 85 -1.85 13.79 -1.27
N ALA A 86 -1.74 13.77 -2.60
CA ALA A 86 -2.38 14.76 -3.47
C ALA A 86 -3.91 14.63 -3.53
N GLU A 87 -4.42 13.41 -3.35
CA GLU A 87 -5.84 13.03 -3.37
C GLU A 87 -6.16 12.07 -2.21
#